data_AF-A0A7X8YTR2-F1
#
_entry.id   AF-A0A7X8YTR2-F1
#
_cell.length_a   1.000
_cell.length_b   1.000
_cell.length_c   1.000
_cell.angle_alpha   90.00
_cell.angle_beta   90.00
_cell.angle_gamma   90.00
#
_symmetry.space_group_name_H-M   'P 1'
#
loop_
_entity.id
_entity.type
_entity.pdbx_description
1 polymer ?
#
loop_
_entity_poly.entity_id
_entity_poly.type
_entity_poly.pdbx_seq_one_letter_code
_entity_poly.pdbx_strand_id
1 'polypeptide(L)'
;MSTGMKKGTSRREFVRTVAGAAVIGSIAGLDVPAARASGAPENRELLVAPCGLYCGACPMYLATRDKDEAKIKALLGQFSGRDSSMTLADVQCDGCIGGGRVAAFCRKCSMRECAETKPGVTRCADCGDFPCRLVTDFNNDGMLHHAEVLENCRGLRERGIARWTRHEEERWSCPECQARISWYDPKCARCGAARSERLFPLRRG
;
A
#
# COMPACT_ATOMS: atom_id res chain seq x y z
N MET A 1 -19.96 -54.04 24.57
CA MET A 1 -18.73 -53.32 24.19
C MET A 1 -19.04 -51.83 24.14
N SER A 2 -19.33 -51.22 25.28
CA SER A 2 -18.42 -50.34 26.04
C SER A 2 -17.68 -49.28 25.22
N THR A 3 -18.21 -48.05 25.33
CA THR A 3 -17.51 -46.78 25.63
C THR A 3 -16.45 -46.27 24.63
N GLY A 4 -16.43 -45.01 24.20
CA GLY A 4 -17.17 -43.86 24.71
C GLY A 4 -16.82 -42.57 23.99
N MET A 5 -17.83 -41.70 23.91
CA MET A 5 -17.70 -40.25 23.83
C MET A 5 -16.73 -39.73 24.88
N LYS A 6 -15.82 -38.80 24.51
CA LYS A 6 -15.19 -37.90 25.48
C LYS A 6 -15.31 -36.45 25.04
N LYS A 7 -15.91 -35.70 25.96
CA LYS A 7 -16.23 -34.28 25.95
C LYS A 7 -14.95 -33.44 25.93
N GLY A 8 -15.10 -32.22 25.41
CA GLY A 8 -14.03 -31.24 25.38
C GLY A 8 -13.62 -30.73 26.76
N THR A 9 -12.46 -30.08 26.78
CA THR A 9 -12.02 -29.25 27.89
C THR A 9 -11.37 -28.00 27.32
N SER A 10 -11.88 -26.86 27.77
CA SER A 10 -11.51 -25.51 27.37
C SER A 10 -10.04 -25.18 27.62
N ARG A 11 -9.54 -24.16 26.92
CA ARG A 11 -8.19 -23.54 26.93
C ARG A 11 -7.71 -22.98 28.29
N ARG A 12 -8.16 -23.48 29.44
CA ARG A 12 -7.90 -22.89 30.77
C ARG A 12 -6.99 -23.67 31.72
N GLU A 13 -6.39 -24.79 31.34
CA GLU A 13 -5.54 -25.57 32.26
C GLU A 13 -4.20 -26.02 31.64
N PHE A 14 -3.31 -25.07 31.38
CA PHE A 14 -1.88 -25.38 31.26
C PHE A 14 -1.00 -24.20 31.70
N VAL A 15 -1.33 -23.58 32.84
CA VAL A 15 -0.44 -22.60 33.49
C VAL A 15 -0.56 -22.78 34.99
N ARG A 16 0.21 -23.71 35.58
CA ARG A 16 0.42 -23.81 37.04
C ARG A 16 1.49 -24.83 37.46
N THR A 17 2.74 -24.65 37.03
CA THR A 17 3.97 -25.15 37.67
C THR A 17 5.12 -24.65 36.78
N VAL A 18 6.08 -23.84 37.20
CA VAL A 18 6.83 -23.82 38.46
C VAL A 18 7.21 -22.36 38.75
N ALA A 19 6.83 -21.90 39.94
CA ALA A 19 7.40 -20.69 40.56
C ALA A 19 8.77 -21.04 41.15
N GLY A 20 9.75 -20.17 41.01
CA GLY A 20 11.01 -20.31 41.76
C GLY A 20 12.17 -19.49 41.19
N ALA A 21 12.22 -18.21 41.54
CA ALA A 21 13.43 -17.48 41.97
C ALA A 21 13.19 -15.98 41.79
N ALA A 22 12.98 -15.29 42.91
CA ALA A 22 13.06 -13.85 42.98
C ALA A 22 14.54 -13.44 42.82
N VAL A 23 14.83 -12.60 41.83
CA VAL A 23 16.01 -11.74 41.84
C VAL A 23 15.50 -10.31 41.70
N ILE A 24 15.65 -9.58 42.81
CA ILE A 24 15.44 -8.15 42.90
C ILE A 24 16.56 -7.50 42.09
N GLY A 25 16.22 -6.97 40.92
CA GLY A 25 17.10 -6.20 40.06
C GLY A 25 16.33 -5.02 39.50
N SER A 26 16.33 -3.92 40.24
CA SER A 26 15.82 -2.63 39.76
C SER A 26 16.68 -2.15 38.60
N ILE A 27 16.19 -2.30 37.37
CA ILE A 27 16.65 -1.50 36.24
C ILE A 27 15.42 -0.95 35.50
N ALA A 28 15.50 0.35 35.24
CA ALA A 28 14.49 1.21 34.68
C ALA A 28 13.82 0.63 33.42
N GLY A 29 12.55 0.98 33.24
CA GLY A 29 11.78 0.69 32.05
C GLY A 29 12.54 1.06 30.79
N LEU A 30 12.81 0.06 29.96
CA LEU A 30 13.15 0.27 28.57
C LEU A 30 11.83 0.21 27.80
N ASP A 31 11.29 1.39 27.55
CA ASP A 31 10.37 1.62 26.44
C ASP A 31 11.00 1.02 25.18
N VAL A 32 10.46 -0.11 24.71
CA VAL A 32 10.80 -0.62 23.38
C VAL A 32 10.19 0.37 22.40
N PRO A 33 10.98 1.21 21.71
CA PRO A 33 10.41 2.09 20.72
C PRO A 33 9.88 1.20 19.62
N ALA A 34 8.59 1.35 19.29
CA ALA A 34 8.04 0.80 18.06
C ALA A 34 8.99 1.16 16.92
N ALA A 35 9.64 0.14 16.34
CA ALA A 35 10.59 0.29 15.27
C ALA A 35 9.96 1.16 14.16
N ARG A 36 10.38 2.42 14.09
CA ARG A 36 10.15 3.25 12.93
C ARG A 36 10.94 2.57 11.82
N ALA A 37 10.24 2.02 10.84
CA ALA A 37 10.84 1.53 9.61
C ALA A 37 11.52 2.71 8.90
N SER A 38 12.77 2.98 9.25
CA SER A 38 13.59 4.01 8.63
C SER A 38 14.41 3.38 7.51
N GLY A 39 13.79 3.25 6.33
CA GLY A 39 14.53 3.26 5.07
C GLY A 39 15.08 4.66 4.78
N ALA A 40 16.04 4.76 3.86
CA ALA A 40 16.58 6.03 3.37
C ALA A 40 15.45 7.04 3.02
N PRO A 41 15.69 8.37 3.07
CA PRO A 41 14.69 9.35 2.71
C PRO A 41 14.37 9.21 1.22
N GLU A 42 13.31 8.46 0.94
CA GLU A 42 12.73 8.34 -0.38
C GLU A 42 12.18 9.72 -0.76
N ASN A 43 12.56 10.21 -1.93
CA ASN A 43 11.96 11.44 -2.44
C ASN A 43 10.48 11.15 -2.71
N ARG A 44 9.62 11.56 -1.76
CA ARG A 44 8.19 11.26 -1.77
C ARG A 44 7.52 11.74 -3.06
N GLU A 45 8.07 12.78 -3.69
CA GLU A 45 7.56 13.30 -4.96
C GLU A 45 7.63 12.26 -6.09
N LEU A 46 8.60 11.34 -6.05
CA LEU A 46 8.69 10.22 -7.00
C LEU A 46 7.58 9.17 -6.81
N LEU A 47 6.86 9.21 -5.68
CA LEU A 47 5.68 8.38 -5.46
C LEU A 47 4.43 8.94 -6.11
N VAL A 48 4.48 10.12 -6.73
CA VAL A 48 3.38 10.63 -7.54
C VAL A 48 3.56 10.14 -8.97
N ALA A 49 2.76 9.16 -9.37
CA ALA A 49 2.80 8.55 -10.69
C ALA A 49 2.47 9.56 -11.81
N PRO A 50 2.82 9.26 -13.08
CA PRO A 50 2.48 10.13 -14.21
C PRO A 50 0.98 10.43 -14.31
N CYS A 51 0.12 9.45 -14.00
CA CYS A 51 -1.33 9.62 -13.98
C CYS A 51 -1.86 10.39 -12.76
N GLY A 52 -1.02 10.79 -11.79
CA GLY A 52 -1.47 11.44 -10.56
C GLY A 52 -1.87 10.48 -9.42
N LEU A 53 -1.73 9.17 -9.59
CA LEU A 53 -1.87 8.23 -8.46
C LEU A 53 -0.72 8.35 -7.47
N TYR A 54 -1.02 8.15 -6.19
CA TYR A 54 -0.01 8.02 -5.15
C TYR A 54 0.47 6.57 -5.01
N CYS A 55 1.63 6.24 -5.59
CA CYS A 55 2.27 4.92 -5.50
C CYS A 55 2.53 4.48 -4.05
N GLY A 56 2.64 5.41 -3.10
CA GLY A 56 2.79 5.12 -1.68
C GLY A 56 1.63 4.31 -1.06
N ALA A 57 0.51 4.17 -1.78
CA ALA A 57 -0.63 3.32 -1.41
C ALA A 57 -0.87 2.14 -2.38
N CYS A 58 0.00 1.95 -3.37
CA CYS A 58 -0.06 0.81 -4.30
C CYS A 58 0.34 -0.49 -3.58
N PRO A 59 -0.47 -1.57 -3.66
CA PRO A 59 -0.14 -2.85 -3.02
C PRO A 59 1.21 -3.44 -3.46
N MET A 60 1.55 -3.35 -4.75
CA MET A 60 2.81 -3.88 -5.29
C MET A 60 4.03 -3.11 -4.78
N TYR A 61 3.93 -1.78 -4.75
CA TYR A 61 4.98 -0.92 -4.20
C TYR A 61 5.17 -1.18 -2.70
N LEU A 62 4.07 -1.19 -1.94
CA LEU A 62 4.11 -1.44 -0.49
C LEU A 62 4.73 -2.81 -0.17
N ALA A 63 4.31 -3.88 -0.85
CA ALA A 63 4.85 -5.22 -0.65
C ALA A 63 6.35 -5.30 -0.98
N THR A 64 6.77 -4.63 -2.07
CA THR A 64 8.18 -4.58 -2.48
C THR A 64 9.05 -3.84 -1.48
N ARG A 65 8.61 -2.64 -1.07
CA ARG A 65 9.32 -1.80 -0.10
C ARG A 65 9.43 -2.49 1.26
N ASP A 66 8.35 -3.08 1.73
CA ASP A 66 8.29 -3.74 3.04
C ASP A 66 8.97 -5.12 3.03
N LYS A 67 9.47 -5.57 1.86
CA LYS A 67 10.06 -6.90 1.65
C LYS A 67 9.11 -8.02 2.10
N ASP A 68 7.81 -7.82 1.90
CA ASP A 68 6.75 -8.73 2.31
C ASP A 68 6.58 -9.84 1.25
N GLU A 69 7.38 -10.89 1.37
CA GLU A 69 7.37 -12.02 0.43
C GLU A 69 6.00 -12.71 0.35
N ALA A 70 5.25 -12.75 1.45
CA ALA A 70 3.93 -13.36 1.48
C ALA A 70 2.94 -12.55 0.63
N LYS A 71 2.93 -11.23 0.75
CA LYS A 71 2.13 -10.35 -0.12
C LYS A 71 2.59 -10.41 -1.58
N ILE A 72 3.89 -10.45 -1.85
CA ILE A 72 4.42 -10.58 -3.21
C ILE A 72 3.89 -11.88 -3.86
N LYS A 73 3.95 -13.02 -3.14
CA LYS A 73 3.41 -14.31 -3.62
C LYS A 73 1.89 -14.27 -3.79
N ALA A 74 1.16 -13.62 -2.88
CA ALA A 74 -0.29 -13.47 -2.99
C ALA A 74 -0.69 -12.64 -4.22
N LEU A 75 -0.02 -11.51 -4.45
CA LEU A 75 -0.23 -10.68 -5.65
C LEU A 75 0.09 -11.47 -6.92
N LEU A 76 1.20 -12.23 -6.92
CA LEU A 76 1.56 -13.10 -8.03
C LEU A 76 0.47 -14.12 -8.34
N GLY A 77 -0.09 -14.76 -7.31
CA GLY A 77 -1.18 -15.73 -7.45
C GLY A 77 -2.49 -15.10 -7.93
N GLN A 78 -2.79 -13.86 -7.52
CA GLN A 78 -3.99 -13.14 -7.95
C GLN A 78 -3.98 -12.78 -9.44
N PHE A 79 -2.80 -12.45 -9.98
CA PHE A 79 -2.66 -12.00 -11.36
C PHE A 79 -2.11 -13.08 -12.32
N SER A 80 -1.73 -14.23 -11.80
CA SER A 80 -1.39 -15.40 -12.63
C SER A 80 -2.65 -16.21 -12.92
N GLY A 81 -2.89 -16.47 -14.21
CA GLY A 81 -4.01 -17.29 -14.70
C GLY A 81 -3.50 -18.44 -15.56
N ARG A 82 -4.42 -19.27 -16.08
CA ARG A 82 -4.07 -20.40 -16.97
C ARG A 82 -3.28 -19.95 -18.21
N ASP A 83 -3.59 -18.77 -18.73
CA ASP A 83 -3.02 -18.24 -19.99
C ASP A 83 -2.06 -17.06 -19.76
N SER A 84 -1.77 -16.70 -18.50
CA SER A 84 -0.86 -15.61 -18.16
C SER A 84 -0.02 -15.97 -16.95
N SER A 85 1.24 -16.36 -17.18
CA SER A 85 2.21 -16.52 -16.10
C SER A 85 2.89 -15.18 -15.83
N MET A 86 2.65 -14.64 -14.63
CA MET A 86 3.48 -13.56 -14.12
C MET A 86 4.69 -14.15 -13.41
N THR A 87 5.76 -13.37 -13.32
CA THR A 87 6.97 -13.68 -12.56
C THR A 87 7.07 -12.78 -11.33
N LEU A 88 8.01 -13.08 -10.42
CA LEU A 88 8.29 -12.19 -9.29
C LEU A 88 8.66 -10.77 -9.74
N ALA A 89 9.38 -10.64 -10.86
CA ALA A 89 9.76 -9.35 -11.44
C ALA A 89 8.55 -8.56 -11.98
N ASP A 90 7.43 -9.24 -12.27
CA ASP A 90 6.22 -8.59 -12.78
C ASP A 90 5.38 -7.93 -11.68
N VAL A 91 5.59 -8.33 -10.42
CA VAL A 91 4.87 -7.79 -9.26
C VAL A 91 5.74 -6.88 -8.38
N GLN A 92 7.07 -6.92 -8.52
CA GLN A 92 7.96 -6.03 -7.80
C GLN A 92 7.97 -4.61 -8.40
N CYS A 93 7.89 -3.59 -7.54
CA CYS A 93 7.74 -2.20 -7.96
C CYS A 93 8.39 -1.23 -6.97
N ASP A 94 9.16 -0.28 -7.49
CA ASP A 94 9.80 0.81 -6.77
C ASP A 94 9.14 2.17 -7.10
N GLY A 95 7.92 2.13 -7.69
CA GLY A 95 7.15 3.31 -8.12
C GLY A 95 7.28 3.59 -9.62
N CYS A 96 6.24 4.18 -10.22
CA CYS A 96 6.14 4.33 -11.69
C CYS A 96 7.30 5.14 -12.31
N ILE A 97 7.83 6.10 -11.55
CA ILE A 97 8.95 6.98 -11.90
C ILE A 97 10.06 6.95 -10.84
N GLY A 98 10.12 5.89 -10.01
CA GLY A 98 11.08 5.76 -8.92
C GLY A 98 12.50 5.39 -9.36
N GLY A 99 12.74 5.18 -10.66
CA GLY A 99 14.05 4.82 -11.21
C GLY A 99 14.47 3.36 -10.99
N GLY A 100 13.61 2.54 -10.39
CA GLY A 100 13.86 1.12 -10.11
C GLY A 100 12.95 0.17 -10.90
N ARG A 101 12.59 -0.94 -10.27
CA ARG A 101 11.66 -1.93 -10.82
C ARG A 101 10.29 -1.31 -11.01
N VAL A 102 9.62 -1.67 -12.09
CA VAL A 102 8.25 -1.26 -12.36
C VAL A 102 7.43 -2.51 -12.64
N ALA A 103 6.32 -2.68 -11.92
CA ALA A 103 5.43 -3.83 -12.11
C ALA A 103 4.86 -3.87 -13.55
N ALA A 104 4.52 -5.07 -14.03
CA ALA A 104 4.15 -5.30 -15.43
C ALA A 104 2.99 -4.42 -15.91
N PHE A 105 1.97 -4.23 -15.06
CA PHE A 105 0.83 -3.36 -15.36
C PHE A 105 1.24 -1.91 -15.59
N CYS A 106 2.24 -1.42 -14.86
CA CYS A 106 2.75 -0.07 -15.02
C CYS A 106 3.76 0.05 -16.17
N ARG A 107 4.52 -1.01 -16.48
CA ARG A 107 5.44 -1.03 -17.65
C ARG A 107 4.70 -0.89 -18.98
N LYS A 108 3.49 -1.45 -19.07
CA LYS A 108 2.63 -1.40 -20.27
C LYS A 108 1.53 -0.34 -20.18
N CYS A 109 1.61 0.58 -19.23
CA CYS A 109 0.57 1.57 -18.99
C CYS A 109 0.68 2.75 -19.97
N SER A 110 -0.39 3.01 -20.73
CA SER A 110 -0.48 4.11 -21.68
C SER A 110 -0.32 5.50 -21.03
N MET A 111 -0.72 5.66 -19.76
CA MET A 111 -0.51 6.90 -19.01
C MET A 111 0.98 7.20 -18.81
N ARG A 112 1.77 6.16 -18.53
CA ARG A 112 3.21 6.28 -18.30
C ARG A 112 3.92 6.57 -19.63
N GLU A 113 3.60 5.81 -20.67
CA GLU A 113 4.12 6.02 -22.03
C GLU A 113 3.80 7.43 -22.57
N CYS A 114 2.57 7.92 -22.35
CA CYS A 114 2.18 9.26 -22.78
C CYS A 114 3.00 10.38 -22.12
N ALA A 115 3.31 10.24 -20.82
CA ALA A 115 4.18 11.21 -20.14
C ALA A 115 5.63 11.12 -20.64
N GLU A 116 6.16 9.90 -20.79
CA GLU A 116 7.55 9.67 -21.27
C GLU A 116 7.79 10.22 -22.69
N THR A 117 6.76 10.24 -23.53
CA THR A 117 6.87 10.70 -24.93
C THR A 117 6.59 12.19 -25.13
N LYS A 118 6.04 12.90 -24.13
CA LYS A 118 5.72 14.32 -24.22
C LYS A 118 6.84 15.18 -23.59
N PRO A 119 7.47 16.10 -24.36
CA PRO A 119 8.50 16.98 -23.82
C PRO A 119 7.99 17.81 -22.63
N GLY A 120 8.76 17.83 -21.53
CA GLY A 120 8.44 18.62 -20.34
C GLY A 120 7.28 18.09 -19.49
N VAL A 121 6.72 16.92 -19.81
CA VAL A 121 5.62 16.31 -19.03
C VAL A 121 6.17 15.18 -18.17
N THR A 122 6.13 15.33 -16.85
CA THR A 122 6.38 14.22 -15.92
C THR A 122 5.06 13.60 -15.46
N ARG A 123 4.06 14.45 -15.24
CA ARG A 123 2.72 14.06 -14.78
C ARG A 123 1.66 14.75 -15.60
N CYS A 124 0.47 14.17 -15.63
CA CYS A 124 -0.72 14.79 -16.20
C CYS A 124 -0.98 16.19 -15.64
N ALA A 125 -0.65 16.43 -14.36
CA ALA A 125 -0.74 17.76 -13.75
C ALA A 125 0.12 18.82 -14.45
N ASP A 126 1.26 18.44 -15.01
CA ASP A 126 2.21 19.32 -15.71
C ASP A 126 1.82 19.54 -17.19
N CYS A 127 0.93 18.70 -17.72
CA CYS A 127 0.59 18.70 -19.14
C CYS A 127 -0.39 19.81 -19.49
N GLY A 128 -0.08 20.65 -20.49
CA GLY A 128 -0.97 21.71 -20.97
C GLY A 128 -2.33 21.21 -21.48
N ASP A 129 -2.39 19.98 -21.96
CA ASP A 129 -3.63 19.36 -22.48
C ASP A 129 -4.54 18.82 -21.36
N PHE A 130 -4.11 18.83 -20.10
CA PHE A 130 -4.90 18.25 -19.02
C PHE A 130 -6.09 19.15 -18.62
N PRO A 131 -7.31 18.58 -18.48
CA PRO A 131 -7.65 17.16 -18.66
C PRO A 131 -7.86 16.78 -20.14
N CYS A 132 -7.19 15.72 -20.58
CA CYS A 132 -7.36 15.16 -21.93
C CYS A 132 -8.18 13.87 -21.90
N ARG A 133 -8.54 13.35 -23.09
CA ARG A 133 -9.33 12.11 -23.19
C ARG A 133 -8.64 10.91 -22.52
N LEU A 134 -7.34 10.72 -22.70
CA LEU A 134 -6.61 9.57 -22.15
C LEU A 134 -6.73 9.48 -20.62
N VAL A 135 -6.49 10.58 -19.91
CA VAL A 135 -6.60 10.61 -18.43
C VAL A 135 -8.05 10.55 -17.95
N THR A 136 -8.98 11.09 -18.75
CA THR A 136 -10.42 11.05 -18.44
C THR A 136 -10.94 9.62 -18.58
N ASP A 137 -10.57 8.92 -19.64
CA ASP A 137 -10.93 7.51 -19.85
C ASP A 137 -10.28 6.62 -18.78
N PHE A 138 -9.01 6.86 -18.42
CA PHE A 138 -8.33 6.17 -17.32
C PHE A 138 -9.03 6.36 -15.97
N ASN A 139 -9.50 7.58 -15.67
CA ASN A 139 -10.26 7.86 -14.45
C ASN A 139 -11.59 7.10 -14.40
N ASN A 140 -12.17 6.79 -15.56
CA ASN A 140 -13.52 6.24 -15.69
C ASN A 140 -13.53 4.75 -16.10
N ASP A 141 -12.40 4.05 -15.98
CA ASP A 141 -12.26 2.66 -16.42
C ASP A 141 -12.90 1.63 -15.47
N GLY A 142 -13.50 2.09 -14.37
CA GLY A 142 -14.18 1.27 -13.36
C GLY A 142 -13.28 0.75 -12.24
N MET A 143 -11.96 0.97 -12.30
CA MET A 143 -11.04 0.60 -11.22
C MET A 143 -11.13 1.62 -10.08
N LEU A 144 -11.45 1.16 -8.86
CA LEU A 144 -11.68 2.05 -7.71
C LEU A 144 -10.53 3.03 -7.46
N HIS A 145 -9.29 2.55 -7.49
CA HIS A 145 -8.11 3.39 -7.28
C HIS A 145 -7.85 4.41 -8.40
N HIS A 146 -8.43 4.25 -9.60
CA HIS A 146 -8.28 5.21 -10.69
C HIS A 146 -9.32 6.34 -10.64
N ALA A 147 -10.42 6.16 -9.91
CA ALA A 147 -11.57 7.07 -9.92
C ALA A 147 -11.27 8.50 -9.44
N GLU A 148 -10.16 8.70 -8.74
CA GLU A 148 -9.75 10.00 -8.19
C GLU A 148 -8.59 10.64 -8.96
N VAL A 149 -8.15 10.07 -10.09
CA VAL A 149 -6.99 10.56 -10.86
C VAL A 149 -7.15 12.00 -11.32
N LEU A 150 -8.33 12.38 -11.84
CA LEU A 150 -8.59 13.75 -12.25
C LEU A 150 -8.51 14.73 -11.08
N GLU A 151 -9.06 14.35 -9.93
CA GLU A 151 -9.03 15.17 -8.72
C GLU A 151 -7.61 15.28 -8.15
N ASN A 152 -6.88 14.17 -8.15
CA ASN A 152 -5.48 14.14 -7.74
C ASN A 152 -4.61 15.09 -8.58
N CYS A 153 -4.77 15.07 -9.90
CA CYS A 153 -4.07 15.99 -10.79
C CYS A 153 -4.47 17.47 -10.59
N ARG A 154 -5.75 17.76 -10.30
CA ARG A 154 -6.19 19.13 -9.93
C ARG A 154 -5.55 19.57 -8.61
N GLY A 155 -5.54 18.70 -7.60
CA GLY A 155 -4.89 18.96 -6.31
C GLY A 155 -3.38 19.17 -6.43
N LEU A 156 -2.71 18.44 -7.33
CA LEU A 156 -1.30 18.65 -7.65
C LEU A 156 -1.03 20.05 -8.23
N ARG A 157 -1.87 20.50 -9.18
CA ARG A 157 -1.79 21.85 -9.76
C ARG A 157 -2.04 22.94 -8.73
N GLU A 158 -3.03 22.74 -7.86
CA GLU A 158 -3.43 23.71 -6.85
C GLU A 158 -2.37 23.89 -5.75
N ARG A 159 -1.84 22.78 -5.21
CA ARG A 159 -1.06 22.78 -3.96
C ARG A 159 0.44 22.65 -4.18
N GLY A 160 0.84 22.24 -5.38
CA GLY A 160 2.20 21.83 -5.69
C GLY A 160 2.53 20.45 -5.12
N ILE A 161 3.49 19.78 -5.76
CA ILE A 161 3.82 18.38 -5.50
C ILE A 161 4.24 18.10 -4.05
N ALA A 162 5.05 18.97 -3.44
CA ALA A 162 5.54 18.77 -2.09
C ALA A 162 4.42 18.75 -1.04
N ARG A 163 3.43 19.66 -1.17
CA ARG A 163 2.28 19.72 -0.24
C ARG A 163 1.30 18.59 -0.52
N TRP A 164 1.01 18.34 -1.80
CA TRP A 164 0.09 17.28 -2.20
C TRP A 164 0.57 15.89 -1.74
N THR A 165 1.86 15.60 -1.91
CA THR A 165 2.43 14.31 -1.51
C THR A 165 2.36 14.09 0.00
N ARG A 166 2.61 15.12 0.81
CA ARG A 166 2.43 15.02 2.27
C ARG A 166 0.97 14.76 2.64
N HIS A 167 0.05 15.44 1.97
CA HIS A 167 -1.38 15.22 2.17
C HIS A 167 -1.78 13.78 1.87
N GLU A 168 -1.31 13.21 0.76
CA GLU A 168 -1.62 11.82 0.40
C GLU A 168 -0.93 10.81 1.32
N GLU A 169 0.30 11.07 1.78
CA GLU A 169 0.96 10.21 2.76
C GLU A 169 0.15 10.12 4.07
N GLU A 170 -0.37 11.24 4.56
CA GLU A 170 -1.27 11.28 5.72
C GLU A 170 -2.62 10.63 5.42
N ARG A 171 -3.17 10.83 4.20
CA ARG A 171 -4.44 10.24 3.76
C ARG A 171 -4.39 8.72 3.69
N TRP A 172 -3.27 8.18 3.25
CA TRP A 172 -3.00 6.75 3.13
C TRP A 172 -2.32 6.15 4.36
N SER A 173 -2.49 6.78 5.52
CA SER A 173 -2.02 6.28 6.82
C SER A 173 -3.19 5.94 7.74
N CYS A 174 -2.99 4.92 8.57
CA CYS A 174 -3.95 4.53 9.59
C CYS A 174 -4.16 5.67 10.59
N PRO A 175 -5.42 6.06 10.89
CA PRO A 175 -5.68 7.18 11.81
C PRO A 175 -5.15 6.89 13.22
N GLU A 176 -5.16 5.63 13.66
CA GLU A 176 -4.77 5.24 15.02
C GLU A 176 -3.25 5.05 15.18
N CYS A 177 -2.62 4.28 14.29
CA CYS A 177 -1.22 3.86 14.46
C CYS A 177 -0.25 4.37 13.39
N GLN A 178 -0.76 5.16 12.44
CA GLN A 178 0.00 5.78 11.35
C GLN A 178 0.73 4.78 10.42
N ALA A 179 0.40 3.49 10.51
CA ALA A 179 0.87 2.51 9.54
C ALA A 179 0.22 2.77 8.18
N ARG A 180 0.97 2.61 7.10
CA ARG A 180 0.47 2.79 5.74
C ARG A 180 -0.64 1.79 5.42
N ILE A 181 -1.61 2.24 4.64
CA ILE A 181 -2.77 1.47 4.20
C ILE A 181 -2.72 1.43 2.66
N SER A 182 -2.89 0.25 2.08
CA SER A 182 -2.99 0.10 0.63
C SER A 182 -4.36 0.54 0.11
N TRP A 183 -4.46 0.82 -1.19
CA TRP A 183 -5.72 1.13 -1.89
C TRP A 183 -6.88 0.20 -1.53
N TYR A 184 -6.58 -1.08 -1.28
CA TYR A 184 -7.56 -2.15 -1.11
C TYR A 184 -7.57 -2.77 0.29
N ASP A 185 -6.78 -2.23 1.23
CA ASP A 185 -6.79 -2.72 2.61
C ASP A 185 -8.13 -2.33 3.27
N PRO A 186 -8.95 -3.29 3.73
CA PRO A 186 -10.24 -2.97 4.36
C PRO A 186 -10.08 -2.38 5.77
N LYS A 187 -8.94 -2.62 6.40
CA LYS A 187 -8.54 -2.13 7.74
C LYS A 187 -7.02 -2.13 7.87
N CYS A 188 -6.50 -1.44 8.87
CA CYS A 188 -5.06 -1.42 9.14
C CYS A 188 -4.54 -2.82 9.48
N ALA A 189 -3.56 -3.31 8.72
CA ALA A 189 -2.92 -4.61 8.97
C ALA A 189 -2.15 -4.67 10.30
N ARG A 190 -1.73 -3.50 10.84
CA ARG A 190 -0.94 -3.42 12.08
C ARG A 190 -1.80 -3.41 13.35
N CYS A 191 -2.87 -2.62 13.39
CA CYS A 191 -3.67 -2.43 14.60
C CYS A 191 -5.15 -2.82 14.47
N GLY A 192 -5.61 -3.18 13.26
CA GLY A 192 -7.00 -3.58 13.01
C GLY A 192 -7.99 -2.43 12.91
N ALA A 193 -7.59 -1.18 13.13
CA ALA A 193 -8.45 -0.01 13.02
C ALA A 193 -9.04 0.16 11.61
N ALA A 194 -10.23 0.76 11.55
CA ALA A 194 -10.86 1.13 10.28
C ALA A 194 -9.97 2.09 9.48
N ARG A 195 -10.11 2.05 8.15
CA ARG A 195 -9.46 3.02 7.27
C ARG A 195 -10.13 4.39 7.38
N SER A 196 -9.41 5.45 7.05
CA SER A 196 -9.93 6.82 7.06
C SER A 196 -11.13 6.98 6.10
N GLU A 197 -12.19 7.66 6.56
CA GLU A 197 -13.36 8.03 5.75
C GLU A 197 -13.01 9.00 4.59
N ARG A 198 -11.83 9.60 4.62
CA ARG A 198 -11.29 10.39 3.49
C ARG A 198 -10.93 9.52 2.27
N LEU A 199 -10.89 8.20 2.40
CA LEU A 199 -10.51 7.30 1.32
C LEU A 199 -11.76 6.80 0.58
N PHE A 200 -11.63 6.48 -0.70
CA PHE A 200 -12.75 5.91 -1.45
C PHE A 200 -13.32 4.65 -0.77
N PRO A 201 -14.64 4.43 -0.77
CA PRO A 201 -15.23 3.26 -0.13
C PRO A 201 -14.86 1.98 -0.89
N LEU A 202 -14.56 0.90 -0.16
CA LEU A 202 -14.52 -0.43 -0.75
C LEU A 202 -15.95 -0.96 -0.83
N ARG A 203 -16.33 -1.55 -1.96
CA ARG A 203 -17.60 -2.28 -2.04
C ARG A 203 -17.54 -3.43 -1.04
N ARG A 204 -18.51 -3.49 -0.13
CA ARG A 204 -18.72 -4.69 0.70
C ARG A 204 -19.25 -5.77 -0.26
N GLY A 205 -18.47 -6.83 -0.44
CA GLY A 205 -18.93 -8.05 -1.11
C GLY A 205 -20.02 -8.74 -0.29
#